data_AF-A0A3D3HVV4-F1
#
_entry.id   AF-A0A3D3HVV4-F1
#
_cell.length_a   1.000
_cell.length_b   1.000
_cell.length_c   1.000
_cell.angle_alpha   90.00
_cell.angle_beta   90.00
_cell.angle_gamma   90.00
#
_symmetry.space_group_name_H-M   'P 1'
#
loop_
_entity.id
_entity.type
_entity.pdbx_description
1 polymer ?
#
loop_
_entity_poly.entity_id
_entity_poly.type
_entity_poly.pdbx_seq_one_letter_code
_entity_poly.pdbx_strand_id
1 'polypeptide(L)'
;MITQDATYVEYDAVEQRTIRLGTAWHHHCLSPTCFYNDTGKEVILLETPQGNFYCDTTPALQQELEKRAYQQAQGDFGAGTHEALEMVKEYTRTKTLWHFHIARPRCLLNDSNAFKLILEDDSKKDVKKWLFDEKPVALVRAIDDYYLGRKK
;
A
#
# COMPACT_ATOMS: atom_id res chain seq x y z
N MET A 1 -13.00 8.24 1.89
CA MET A 1 -13.11 6.76 1.85
C MET A 1 -13.17 6.39 0.37
N ILE A 2 -12.63 5.25 -0.06
CA ILE A 2 -12.42 5.05 -1.52
C ILE A 2 -13.70 5.14 -2.37
N THR A 3 -14.88 4.71 -1.90
CA THR A 3 -16.10 4.81 -2.72
C THR A 3 -16.57 6.24 -2.97
N GLN A 4 -16.07 7.22 -2.20
CA GLN A 4 -16.37 8.64 -2.37
C GLN A 4 -15.41 9.32 -3.34
N ASP A 5 -14.18 8.78 -3.46
CA ASP A 5 -13.05 9.47 -4.08
C ASP A 5 -12.50 8.74 -5.33
N ALA A 6 -13.03 7.55 -5.64
CA ALA A 6 -12.64 6.73 -6.77
C ALA A 6 -13.85 6.09 -7.47
N THR A 7 -13.72 5.82 -8.77
CA THR A 7 -14.79 5.19 -9.57
C THR A 7 -14.55 3.69 -9.71
N TYR A 8 -15.58 2.87 -9.49
CA TYR A 8 -15.49 1.44 -9.74
C TYR A 8 -15.30 1.15 -11.22
N VAL A 9 -14.40 0.21 -11.55
CA VAL A 9 -14.15 -0.27 -12.90
C VAL A 9 -13.89 -1.77 -12.90
N GLU A 10 -14.17 -2.42 -14.03
CA GLU A 10 -13.72 -3.80 -14.26
C GLU A 10 -12.21 -3.85 -14.49
N TYR A 11 -11.58 -4.97 -14.10
CA TYR A 11 -10.13 -5.14 -14.18
C TYR A 11 -9.55 -4.90 -15.58
N ASP A 12 -10.17 -5.43 -16.62
CA ASP A 12 -9.68 -5.28 -17.99
C ASP A 12 -9.61 -3.80 -18.42
N ALA A 13 -10.48 -2.96 -17.85
CA ALA A 13 -10.45 -1.52 -18.06
C ALA A 13 -9.26 -0.86 -17.33
N VAL A 14 -8.85 -1.37 -16.16
CA VAL A 14 -7.65 -0.93 -15.43
C VAL A 14 -6.38 -1.21 -16.24
N GLU A 15 -6.21 -2.46 -16.70
CA GLU A 15 -5.02 -2.86 -17.47
C GLU A 15 -4.91 -2.05 -18.77
N GLN A 16 -6.00 -1.92 -19.52
CA GLN A 16 -5.98 -1.16 -20.77
C GLN A 16 -5.71 0.34 -20.55
N ARG A 17 -6.31 0.94 -19.52
CA ARG A 17 -6.18 2.39 -19.27
C ARG A 17 -4.84 2.80 -18.69
N THR A 18 -4.09 1.88 -18.08
CA THR A 18 -2.85 2.23 -17.35
C THR A 18 -1.61 1.51 -17.82
N ILE A 19 -1.70 0.20 -18.04
CA ILE A 19 -0.55 -0.64 -18.35
C ILE A 19 -0.19 -0.54 -19.83
N ARG A 20 -1.18 -0.51 -20.73
CA ARG A 20 -0.93 -0.48 -22.18
C ARG A 20 -0.62 0.90 -22.73
N LEU A 21 -1.11 1.96 -22.09
CA LEU A 21 -0.97 3.34 -22.57
C LEU A 21 0.33 4.04 -22.13
N GLY A 22 1.16 3.39 -21.30
CA GLY A 22 2.43 3.96 -20.83
C GLY A 22 2.27 5.20 -19.94
N THR A 23 1.06 5.44 -19.42
CA THR A 23 0.77 6.55 -18.51
C THR A 23 1.45 6.33 -17.16
N ALA A 24 1.81 7.40 -16.44
CA ALA A 24 2.25 7.28 -15.05
C ALA A 24 1.08 6.78 -14.19
N TRP A 25 1.31 5.77 -13.35
CA TRP A 25 0.30 5.23 -12.43
C TRP A 25 0.98 4.66 -11.19
N HIS A 26 0.20 4.52 -10.12
CA HIS A 26 0.54 3.66 -9.00
C HIS A 26 -0.74 3.05 -8.42
N HIS A 27 -0.59 2.08 -7.53
CA HIS A 27 -1.71 1.35 -6.96
C HIS A 27 -1.53 1.12 -5.46
N HIS A 28 -2.64 0.77 -4.80
CA HIS A 28 -2.67 0.26 -3.43
C HIS A 28 -3.56 -0.97 -3.38
N CYS A 29 -3.12 -2.00 -2.66
CA CYS A 29 -3.92 -3.18 -2.36
C CYS A 29 -4.61 -2.94 -1.01
N LEU A 30 -5.94 -2.92 -0.99
CA LEU A 30 -6.72 -2.58 0.20
C LEU A 30 -7.56 -3.79 0.65
N SER A 31 -7.25 -4.31 1.83
CA SER A 31 -8.03 -5.38 2.45
C SER A 31 -9.41 -4.91 2.90
N PRO A 32 -10.40 -5.80 3.12
CA PRO A 32 -11.70 -5.46 3.69
C PRO A 32 -11.62 -4.74 5.03
N THR A 33 -10.52 -4.92 5.77
CA THR A 33 -10.29 -4.36 7.09
C THR A 33 -9.56 -3.02 7.06
N CYS A 34 -8.98 -2.65 5.91
CA CYS A 34 -8.24 -1.41 5.69
C CYS A 34 -9.07 -0.17 6.03
N PHE A 35 -8.46 0.76 6.75
CA PHE A 35 -9.06 2.00 7.21
C PHE A 35 -9.60 2.85 6.06
N TYR A 36 -8.94 2.83 4.90
CA TYR A 36 -9.36 3.59 3.72
C TYR A 36 -10.43 2.88 2.89
N ASN A 37 -10.68 1.59 3.15
CA ASN A 37 -11.57 0.76 2.36
C ASN A 37 -12.96 0.61 2.99
N ASP A 38 -13.96 1.23 2.38
CA ASP A 38 -15.38 1.14 2.74
C ASP A 38 -16.16 0.07 1.95
N THR A 39 -15.51 -0.70 1.09
CA THR A 39 -16.20 -1.67 0.22
C THR A 39 -16.52 -3.00 0.92
N GLY A 40 -15.82 -3.31 2.02
CA GLY A 40 -15.90 -4.61 2.68
C GLY A 40 -15.33 -5.78 1.85
N LYS A 41 -14.59 -5.49 0.78
CA LYS A 41 -13.95 -6.46 -0.11
C LYS A 41 -12.46 -6.18 -0.28
N GLU A 42 -11.72 -7.17 -0.73
CA GLU A 42 -10.35 -6.98 -1.22
C GLU A 42 -10.39 -6.21 -2.55
N VAL A 43 -9.76 -5.04 -2.62
CA VAL A 43 -9.80 -4.17 -3.80
C VAL A 43 -8.42 -3.60 -4.14
N ILE A 44 -8.21 -3.32 -5.42
CA ILE A 44 -7.08 -2.50 -5.88
C ILE A 44 -7.60 -1.07 -6.08
N LEU A 45 -6.96 -0.11 -5.43
CA LEU A 45 -7.08 1.31 -5.75
C LEU A 45 -5.98 1.67 -6.75
N LEU A 46 -6.36 2.31 -7.85
CA LEU A 46 -5.48 2.76 -8.91
C LEU A 46 -5.60 4.27 -9.07
N GLU A 47 -4.45 4.94 -9.08
CA GLU A 47 -4.38 6.39 -9.28
C GLU A 47 -3.63 6.72 -10.56
N THR A 48 -4.24 7.54 -11.41
CA THR A 48 -3.71 7.95 -12.71
C THR A 48 -3.94 9.45 -12.94
N PRO A 49 -3.26 10.08 -13.91
CA PRO A 49 -3.56 11.44 -14.32
C PRO A 49 -5.00 11.67 -14.81
N GLN A 50 -5.71 10.61 -15.20
CA GLN A 50 -7.09 10.66 -15.68
C GLN A 50 -8.12 10.50 -14.55
N GLY A 51 -7.69 10.12 -13.35
CA GLY A 51 -8.55 9.95 -12.19
C GLY A 51 -8.17 8.77 -11.31
N ASN A 52 -8.98 8.55 -10.28
CA ASN A 52 -8.83 7.45 -9.35
C ASN A 52 -9.90 6.39 -9.62
N PHE A 53 -9.49 5.13 -9.65
CA PHE A 53 -10.34 4.00 -9.95
C PHE A 53 -10.12 2.89 -8.94
N TYR A 54 -11.13 2.04 -8.72
CA TYR A 54 -10.93 0.83 -7.95
C TYR A 54 -11.62 -0.37 -8.60
N CYS A 55 -11.07 -1.56 -8.38
CA CYS A 55 -11.66 -2.81 -8.86
C CYS A 55 -11.53 -3.91 -7.80
N ASP A 56 -12.42 -4.91 -7.88
CA ASP A 56 -12.26 -6.14 -7.10
C ASP A 56 -10.92 -6.80 -7.49
N THR A 57 -10.19 -7.33 -6.50
CA THR A 57 -8.88 -7.95 -6.74
C THR A 57 -8.98 -9.46 -6.96
N THR A 58 -7.94 -10.03 -7.57
CA THR A 58 -7.69 -11.47 -7.59
C THR A 58 -6.25 -11.72 -7.11
N PRO A 59 -5.92 -12.90 -6.55
CA PRO A 59 -4.55 -13.22 -6.16
C PRO A 59 -3.54 -13.09 -7.31
N ALA A 60 -3.95 -13.44 -8.53
CA ALA A 60 -3.11 -13.32 -9.72
C ALA A 60 -2.82 -11.85 -10.06
N LEU A 61 -3.84 -10.99 -9.96
CA LEU A 61 -3.69 -9.55 -10.17
C LEU A 61 -2.74 -8.92 -9.14
N GLN A 62 -2.96 -9.21 -7.86
CA GLN A 62 -2.11 -8.69 -6.79
C GLN A 62 -0.64 -9.07 -7.02
N GLN A 63 -0.37 -10.34 -7.33
CA GLN A 63 0.98 -10.81 -7.60
C GLN A 63 1.64 -10.13 -8.81
N GLU A 64 0.89 -9.92 -9.90
CA GLU A 64 1.40 -9.24 -11.09
C GLU A 64 1.73 -7.75 -10.81
N LEU A 65 0.87 -7.06 -10.06
CA LEU A 65 1.08 -5.67 -9.66
C LEU A 65 2.27 -5.51 -8.71
N GLU A 66 2.39 -6.38 -7.70
CA GLU A 66 3.50 -6.40 -6.74
C GLU A 66 4.84 -6.64 -7.44
N LYS A 67 4.89 -7.63 -8.36
CA LYS A 67 6.09 -7.92 -9.15
C LYS A 67 6.57 -6.70 -9.93
N ARG A 68 5.66 -5.95 -10.53
CA ARG A 68 5.97 -4.73 -11.30
C ARG A 68 6.42 -3.58 -10.40
N ALA A 69 5.76 -3.37 -9.27
CA ALA A 69 6.14 -2.35 -8.31
C ALA A 69 7.51 -2.61 -7.67
N TYR A 70 7.80 -3.88 -7.36
CA TYR A 70 9.08 -4.29 -6.78
C TYR A 70 10.26 -4.03 -7.73
N GLN A 71 10.09 -4.27 -9.03
CA GLN A 71 11.13 -4.02 -10.04
C GLN A 71 11.50 -2.54 -10.20
N GLN A 72 10.61 -1.62 -9.79
CA GLN A 72 10.82 -0.17 -9.91
C GLN A 72 11.47 0.46 -8.67
N ALA A 73 11.64 -0.28 -7.57
CA ALA A 73 12.18 0.26 -6.33
C ALA A 73 13.72 0.14 -6.25
N GLN A 74 14.43 1.25 -6.48
CA GLN A 74 15.83 1.41 -6.09
C GLN A 74 15.97 2.35 -4.90
N GLY A 75 16.97 2.10 -4.06
CA GLY A 75 17.28 2.91 -2.89
C GLY A 75 18.02 2.07 -1.84
N ASP A 76 19.07 2.64 -1.29
CA ASP A 76 19.86 2.07 -0.21
C ASP A 76 19.82 3.06 0.96
N PHE A 77 19.13 2.68 2.02
CA PHE A 77 19.15 3.40 3.28
C PHE A 77 19.43 2.36 4.36
N GLY A 78 20.33 2.66 5.29
CA GLY A 78 20.60 1.72 6.38
C GLY A 78 19.31 1.47 7.17
N ALA A 79 18.99 0.19 7.40
CA ALA A 79 17.86 -0.28 8.20
C ALA A 79 18.06 0.02 9.71
N GLY A 80 18.33 1.29 10.03
CA GLY A 80 18.41 1.76 11.40
C GLY A 80 17.10 1.48 12.14
N THR A 81 17.21 1.28 13.44
CA THR A 81 16.08 1.11 14.36
C THR A 81 15.08 2.26 14.19
N HIS A 82 13.91 1.96 13.62
CA HIS A 82 12.81 2.90 13.45
C HIS A 82 11.61 2.41 14.24
N GLU A 83 10.87 3.32 14.87
CA GLU A 83 9.69 3.01 15.70
C GLU A 83 8.68 2.10 14.98
N ALA A 84 8.38 2.38 13.70
CA ALA A 84 7.51 1.54 12.88
C ALA A 84 7.96 0.06 12.80
N LEU A 85 9.27 -0.19 12.72
CA LEU A 85 9.79 -1.56 12.68
C LEU A 85 9.68 -2.26 14.03
N GLU A 86 9.91 -1.53 15.13
CA GLU A 86 9.69 -2.08 16.48
C GLU A 86 8.22 -2.39 16.75
N MET A 87 7.30 -1.56 16.23
CA MET A 87 5.86 -1.80 16.32
C MET A 87 5.43 -3.05 15.53
N VAL A 88 5.96 -3.23 14.32
CA VAL A 88 5.72 -4.43 13.50
C VAL A 88 6.25 -5.70 14.18
N LYS A 89 7.44 -5.65 14.79
CA LYS A 89 7.97 -6.77 15.58
C LYS A 89 7.03 -7.11 16.73
N GLU A 90 6.54 -6.11 17.45
CA GLU A 90 5.60 -6.32 18.55
C GLU A 90 4.30 -6.94 18.05
N TYR A 91 3.70 -6.42 16.98
CA TYR A 91 2.48 -6.97 16.39
C TYR A 91 2.64 -8.43 15.95
N THR A 92 3.75 -8.78 15.31
CA THR A 92 4.06 -10.17 14.94
C THR A 92 4.20 -11.05 16.19
N ARG A 93 4.92 -10.58 17.21
CA ARG A 93 5.12 -11.30 18.48
C ARG A 93 3.79 -11.56 19.20
N THR A 94 2.89 -10.58 19.21
CA THR A 94 1.57 -10.68 19.87
C THR A 94 0.48 -11.27 18.98
N LYS A 95 0.79 -11.62 17.73
CA LYS A 95 -0.18 -12.10 16.72
C LYS A 95 -1.33 -11.12 16.50
N THR A 96 -1.05 -9.83 16.60
CA THR A 96 -1.99 -8.78 16.20
C THR A 96 -2.22 -8.89 14.69
N LEU A 97 -3.46 -8.67 14.23
CA LEU A 97 -3.73 -8.56 12.80
C LEU A 97 -3.36 -7.14 12.35
N TRP A 98 -2.51 -7.05 11.36
CA TRP A 98 -2.00 -5.77 10.85
C TRP A 98 -1.68 -5.85 9.37
N HIS A 99 -1.69 -4.70 8.73
CA HIS A 99 -1.16 -4.50 7.39
C HIS A 99 -0.60 -3.09 7.28
N PHE A 100 0.03 -2.76 6.15
CA PHE A 100 0.67 -1.46 5.99
C PHE A 100 0.66 -0.98 4.54
N HIS A 101 0.84 0.32 4.35
CA HIS A 101 0.93 0.98 3.05
C HIS A 101 2.12 1.95 3.02
N ILE A 102 2.79 2.07 1.88
CA ILE A 102 3.71 3.18 1.61
C ILE A 102 3.12 4.09 0.53
N ALA A 103 2.44 5.14 0.98
CA ALA A 103 1.77 6.09 0.10
C ALA A 103 2.76 7.16 -0.38
N ARG A 104 2.79 7.41 -1.70
CA ARG A 104 3.63 8.45 -2.30
C ARG A 104 3.07 9.85 -2.04
N PRO A 105 3.86 10.92 -2.23
CA PRO A 105 3.36 12.29 -2.12
C PRO A 105 2.11 12.54 -2.97
N ARG A 106 1.15 13.25 -2.38
CA ARG A 106 -0.07 13.76 -3.02
C ARG A 106 -0.91 12.68 -3.72
N CYS A 107 -0.90 11.48 -3.19
CA CYS A 107 -1.79 10.42 -3.65
C CYS A 107 -3.10 10.42 -2.85
N LEU A 108 -4.10 9.67 -3.28
CA LEU A 108 -5.43 9.66 -2.66
C LEU A 108 -5.37 9.27 -1.18
N LEU A 109 -4.45 8.36 -0.81
CA LEU A 109 -4.24 7.95 0.59
C LEU A 109 -3.28 8.88 1.36
N ASN A 110 -2.76 9.92 0.71
CA ASN A 110 -1.74 10.80 1.27
C ASN A 110 -1.84 12.26 0.77
N ASP A 111 -2.42 13.10 1.62
CA ASP A 111 -2.51 14.55 1.48
C ASP A 111 -1.18 15.32 1.64
N SER A 112 -0.09 14.65 2.03
CA SER A 112 1.23 15.27 2.24
C SER A 112 2.06 15.36 0.96
N ASN A 113 3.03 16.28 0.94
CA ASN A 113 4.09 16.35 -0.07
C ASN A 113 5.25 15.37 0.19
N ALA A 114 5.23 14.64 1.32
CA ALA A 114 6.20 13.62 1.69
C ALA A 114 5.64 12.21 1.45
N PHE A 115 6.50 11.19 1.39
CA PHE A 115 6.07 9.79 1.48
C PHE A 115 5.46 9.55 2.87
N LYS A 116 4.44 8.70 2.93
CA LYS A 116 3.74 8.37 4.17
C LYS A 116 3.69 6.86 4.35
N LEU A 117 4.41 6.35 5.35
CA LEU A 117 4.23 4.98 5.83
C LEU A 117 2.99 4.96 6.72
N ILE A 118 2.08 4.05 6.45
CA ILE A 118 0.84 3.85 7.19
C ILE A 118 0.86 2.43 7.72
N LEU A 119 0.75 2.25 9.04
CA LEU A 119 0.62 0.96 9.69
C LEU A 119 -0.73 0.89 10.38
N GLU A 120 -1.49 -0.17 10.10
CA GLU A 120 -2.85 -0.35 10.60
C GLU A 120 -2.91 -1.56 11.54
N ASP A 121 -3.49 -1.36 12.73
CA ASP A 121 -3.91 -2.43 13.64
C ASP A 121 -5.37 -2.74 13.35
N ASP A 122 -5.60 -3.81 12.58
CA ASP A 122 -6.91 -4.24 12.12
C ASP A 122 -7.83 -4.59 13.30
N SER A 123 -7.24 -5.04 14.42
CA SER A 123 -7.99 -5.46 15.61
C SER A 123 -8.54 -4.29 16.42
N LYS A 124 -7.83 -3.15 16.41
CA LYS A 124 -8.22 -1.94 17.16
C LYS A 124 -8.73 -0.81 16.30
N LYS A 125 -8.67 -0.94 14.97
CA LYS A 125 -8.93 0.16 14.03
C LYS A 125 -8.06 1.39 14.33
N ASP A 126 -6.84 1.15 14.80
CA ASP A 126 -5.84 2.20 15.05
C ASP A 126 -4.89 2.30 13.86
N VAL A 127 -4.45 3.52 13.55
CA VAL A 127 -3.59 3.81 12.40
C VAL A 127 -2.44 4.69 12.86
N LYS A 128 -1.22 4.22 12.62
CA LYS A 128 0.02 5.00 12.82
C LYS A 128 0.58 5.45 11.48
N LYS A 129 1.11 6.67 11.44
CA LYS A 129 1.57 7.33 10.22
C LYS A 129 2.93 7.98 10.47
N TRP A 130 3.88 7.76 9.57
CA TRP A 130 5.20 8.41 9.58
C TRP A 130 5.48 9.03 8.22
N LEU A 131 6.05 10.25 8.22
CA LEU A 131 6.39 10.99 7.00
C LEU A 131 7.88 10.90 6.69
N PHE A 132 8.21 10.81 5.40
CA PHE A 132 9.58 10.73 4.91
C PHE A 132 9.74 11.58 3.65
N ASP A 133 10.78 12.41 3.60
CA ASP A 133 11.04 13.26 2.43
C ASP A 133 11.39 12.41 1.19
N GLU A 134 12.05 11.27 1.40
CA GLU A 134 12.36 10.27 0.38
C GLU A 134 11.68 8.94 0.69
N LYS A 135 11.50 8.07 -0.33
CA LYS A 135 10.92 6.74 -0.10
C LYS A 135 11.82 5.93 0.83
N PRO A 136 11.35 5.48 2.01
CA PRO A 136 12.18 4.77 2.98
C PRO A 136 12.31 3.28 2.60
N VAL A 137 12.96 3.00 1.46
CA VAL A 137 12.97 1.68 0.81
C VAL A 137 13.42 0.56 1.75
N ALA A 138 14.49 0.75 2.52
CA ALA A 138 15.01 -0.28 3.41
C ALA A 138 14.11 -0.56 4.62
N LEU A 139 13.48 0.48 5.18
CA LEU A 139 12.49 0.31 6.25
C LEU A 139 11.28 -0.47 5.73
N VAL A 140 10.76 -0.10 4.55
CA VAL A 140 9.64 -0.81 3.90
C VAL A 140 10.00 -2.26 3.65
N ARG A 141 11.19 -2.55 3.11
CA ARG A 141 11.66 -3.93 2.91
C ARG A 141 11.78 -4.71 4.23
N ALA A 142 12.25 -4.06 5.30
CA ALA A 142 12.34 -4.68 6.61
C ALA A 142 10.95 -5.03 7.17
N ILE A 143 9.95 -4.16 6.96
CA ILE A 143 8.56 -4.42 7.35
C ILE A 143 7.93 -5.52 6.48
N ASP A 144 8.18 -5.49 5.16
CA ASP A 144 7.74 -6.53 4.22
C ASP A 144 8.18 -7.93 4.65
N ASP A 145 9.39 -8.09 5.18
CA ASP A 145 9.87 -9.39 5.67
C ASP A 145 8.98 -9.96 6.80
N TYR A 146 8.43 -9.11 7.67
CA TYR A 146 7.48 -9.55 8.70
C TYR A 146 6.09 -9.76 8.11
N TYR A 147 5.62 -8.89 7.23
CA TYR A 147 4.31 -9.00 6.58
C TYR A 147 4.18 -10.31 5.79
N LEU A 148 5.22 -10.66 5.02
CA LEU A 148 5.29 -11.88 4.21
C LEU A 148 5.67 -13.12 5.03
N GLY A 149 5.85 -13.00 6.35
CA GLY A 149 6.22 -14.12 7.23
C GLY A 149 7.62 -14.68 7.00
N ARG A 150 8.51 -13.93 6.33
CA ARG A 150 9.94 -14.28 6.15
C ARG A 150 10.72 -14.13 7.46
N LYS A 151 10.24 -13.26 8.36
CA LYS A 151 10.70 -13.09 9.74
C LYS A 151 9.56 -13.35 10.72
N LYS A 152 9.90 -13.83 11.91
CA LYS A 152 8.98 -14.11 13.02
C LYS A 152 9.38 -13.31 14.25
#